data_AF-A0A093VE82-F1
#
_entry.id   AF-A0A093VE82-F1
#
_cell.length_a   1.000
_cell.length_b   1.000
_cell.length_c   1.000
_cell.angle_alpha   90.00
_cell.angle_beta   90.00
_cell.angle_gamma   90.00
#
_symmetry.space_group_name_H-M   'P 1'
#
loop_
_entity.id
_entity.type
_entity.pdbx_description
1 polymer ?
#
loop_
_entity_poly.entity_id
_entity_poly.type
_entity_poly.pdbx_seq_one_letter_code
_entity_poly.pdbx_strand_id
1 'polypeptide(L)' 'MFAAIKAINARIRSNKTLDYFCSTHFWGPASNFGIPIAAVSDIQKDPEM' A
#
# COMPACT_ATOMS: atom_id res chain seq x y z
N MET A 1 20.60 7.08 12.61
CA MET A 1 19.23 7.00 12.07
C MET A 1 19.18 6.41 10.66
N PHE A 2 19.83 7.01 9.65
CA PHE A 2 19.87 6.47 8.27
C PHE A 2 20.36 5.02 8.12
N ALA A 3 21.39 4.63 8.87
CA ALA A 3 21.92 3.27 8.83
C ALA A 3 20.92 2.22 9.37
N ALA A 4 20.14 2.57 10.41
CA ALA A 4 19.12 1.70 10.96
C ALA A 4 17.95 1.49 9.98
N ILE A 5 17.51 2.57 9.31
CA ILE A 5 16.48 2.51 8.27
C ILE A 5 16.94 1.63 7.09
N LYS A 6 18.20 1.80 6.65
CA LYS A 6 18.78 0.98 5.59
C LYS A 6 18.86 -0.51 5.97
N ALA A 7 19.26 -0.81 7.20
CA ALA A 7 19.32 -2.20 7.69
C ALA A 7 17.93 -2.85 7.78
N ILE A 8 16.92 -2.10 8.24
CA ILE A 8 15.53 -2.57 8.29
C ILE A 8 14.98 -2.81 6.87
N ASN A 9 15.21 -1.87 5.95
CA ASN A 9 14.76 -2.03 4.56
C ASN A 9 15.44 -3.24 3.91
N ALA A 10 16.75 -3.44 4.10
CA ALA A 10 17.45 -4.63 3.62
C ALA A 10 16.88 -5.93 4.22
N ARG A 11 16.46 -5.90 5.49
CA ARG A 11 15.82 -7.06 6.15
C ARG A 11 14.44 -7.35 5.58
N ILE A 12 13.61 -6.34 5.36
CA ILE A 12 12.28 -6.48 4.76
C ILE A 12 12.39 -7.01 3.32
N ARG A 13 13.30 -6.44 2.53
CA ARG A 13 13.58 -6.81 1.14
C ARG A 13 14.21 -8.20 0.98
N SER A 14 14.70 -8.82 2.05
CA SER A 14 15.28 -10.17 2.01
C SER A 14 14.24 -11.29 1.84
N ASN A 15 12.97 -11.02 2.15
CA ASN A 15 11.87 -11.95 1.94
C ASN A 15 11.14 -11.58 0.63
N LYS A 16 11.03 -12.52 -0.31
CA LYS A 16 10.40 -12.30 -1.62
C LYS A 16 8.94 -11.84 -1.52
N THR A 17 8.18 -12.34 -0.54
CA THR A 17 6.78 -11.95 -0.33
C THR A 17 6.68 -10.51 0.15
N LEU A 18 7.54 -10.12 1.09
CA LEU A 18 7.55 -8.75 1.61
C LEU A 18 8.13 -7.77 0.58
N ASP A 19 9.12 -8.16 -0.20
CA ASP A 19 9.65 -7.34 -1.30
C ASP A 19 8.58 -7.10 -2.37
N TYR A 20 7.81 -8.13 -2.73
CA TYR A 20 6.69 -7.99 -3.65
C TYR A 20 5.60 -7.06 -3.09
N PHE A 21 5.21 -7.23 -1.83
CA PHE A 21 4.23 -6.36 -1.17
C PHE A 21 4.68 -4.89 -1.08
N CYS A 22 5.98 -4.65 -0.85
CA CYS A 22 6.56 -3.31 -0.85
C CYS A 22 6.94 -2.79 -2.26
N SER A 23 6.57 -3.51 -3.31
CA SER A 23 6.83 -3.12 -4.70
C SER A 23 5.65 -2.38 -5.32
N THR A 24 5.93 -1.61 -6.37
CA THR A 24 4.90 -0.95 -7.19
C THR A 24 4.01 -1.94 -7.94
N HIS A 25 4.47 -3.19 -8.14
CA HIS A 25 3.71 -4.23 -8.83
C HIS A 25 2.56 -4.77 -7.99
N PHE A 26 2.65 -4.67 -6.66
CA PHE A 26 1.54 -4.99 -5.76
C PHE A 26 0.56 -3.80 -5.68
N TRP A 27 1.07 -2.60 -5.44
CA TRP A 27 0.22 -1.43 -5.19
C TRP A 27 -0.51 -0.91 -6.43
N GLY A 28 0.04 -1.07 -7.65
CA GLY A 28 -0.66 -0.68 -8.89
C GLY A 28 -2.02 -1.36 -9.04
N PRO A 29 -2.08 -2.71 -9.04
CA PRO A 29 -3.34 -3.45 -8.99
C PRO A 29 -4.17 -3.15 -7.74
N ALA A 30 -3.56 -3.11 -6.56
CA ALA A 30 -4.29 -2.87 -5.30
C ALA A 30 -5.04 -1.52 -5.29
N SER A 31 -4.43 -0.46 -5.82
CA SER A 31 -5.09 0.84 -5.97
C SER A 31 -6.24 0.78 -6.97
N ASN A 32 -6.07 0.08 -8.11
CA ASN A 32 -7.13 -0.04 -9.11
C ASN A 32 -8.36 -0.80 -8.57
N PHE A 33 -8.16 -1.85 -7.77
CA PHE A 33 -9.26 -2.56 -7.10
C PHE A 33 -9.81 -1.81 -5.87
N GLY A 34 -9.04 -0.88 -5.32
CA GLY A 34 -9.47 0.00 -4.23
C GLY A 34 -10.40 1.12 -4.69
N ILE A 35 -10.32 1.57 -5.96
CA ILE A 35 -11.16 2.65 -6.49
C ILE A 35 -12.66 2.34 -6.40
N PRO A 36 -13.16 1.14 -6.80
CA PRO A 36 -14.57 0.81 -6.62
C PRO A 36 -15.02 0.81 -5.15
N ILE A 37 -14.16 0.31 -4.24
CA ILE A 37 -14.44 0.30 -2.80
C ILE A 37 -14.51 1.74 -2.27
N ALA A 38 -13.55 2.57 -2.66
CA ALA A 38 -13.53 3.99 -2.31
C ALA A 38 -14.76 4.72 -2.86
N ALA A 39 -15.19 4.46 -4.09
CA ALA A 39 -16.39 5.06 -4.68
C ALA A 39 -17.67 4.64 -3.93
N VAL A 40 -17.79 3.37 -3.55
CA VAL A 40 -18.93 2.90 -2.73
C VAL A 40 -18.90 3.53 -1.34
N SER A 41 -17.73 3.64 -0.72
CA SER A 41 -17.57 4.32 0.57
C SER A 41 -17.81 5.84 0.50
N ASP A 42 -17.60 6.46 -0.66
CA ASP A 42 -17.85 7.88 -0.89
C ASP A 42 -19.35 8.17 -1.08
N ILE A 43 -20.08 7.29 -1.80
CA ILE A 43 -21.53 7.41 -1.98
C ILE A 43 -22.29 7.22 -0.65
N GLN A 44 -21.73 6.48 0.30
CA GLN A 44 -22.34 6.26 1.62
C GLN A 44 -22.06 7.37 2.64
N LYS A 45 -21.21 8.36 2.32
CA LYS A 45 -21.08 9.53 3.19
C LYS A 45 -22.30 10.42 3.02
N ASP A 46 -22.90 10.80 4.14
CA ASP A 46 -23.92 11.84 4.13
C ASP A 46 -23.32 13.12 3.51
N PRO A 47 -24.02 13.73 2.54
CA PRO A 47 -23.52 14.90 1.80
C PRO A 47 -23.40 16.17 2.65
N GLU A 48 -23.72 16.12 3.95
CA GLU A 48 -23.67 17.25 4.87
C GLU A 48 -22.58 17.05 5.93
N MET A 49 -21.46 17.74 5.72
CA MET A 49 -20.62 18.36 6.74
C MET A 49 -20.63 19.86 6.51
#